data_AF-A0A2P4SQM3-F1
#
_entry.id   AF-A0A2P4SQM3-F1
#
_cell.length_a   1.000
_cell.length_b   1.000
_cell.length_c   1.000
_cell.angle_alpha   90.00
_cell.angle_beta   90.00
_cell.angle_gamma   90.00
#
_symmetry.space_group_name_H-M   'P 1'
#
loop_
_entity.id
_entity.type
_entity.pdbx_description
1 polymer ?
#
loop_
_entity_poly.entity_id
_entity_poly.type
_entity_poly.pdbx_seq_one_letter_code
_entity_poly.pdbx_strand_id
1 'polypeptide(L)'
;PSFIGENFKYLLSLTSSSCWRFTAMLANIFASQVVPPGTYNTLKLAILLSLVQTCEIENADYLDLLVVTSDTLIIDRLLNYSICLLPRGIRHPSSSDIFPSVSKDKHGTGSASIQACSALLAQGGICYIGDLSSYRKDKLELLQSVLESRTTTLFIPGKKYGEEADQQVTIAVQTNFWSYVDAGSSPKKHIARDSFLIGQMLILFAKNLRVQLSSEAENLIQGYYLASRRVRRDSVHGSKLSASALKILISLSKAHTKLSLRKKVLEEDALIAILLFESSLTLKHGKSALCVEPNAVFPFDLSDENSLQQRDIYLLQCHHQLLQFIGAYGPGTYVSTNEE
;
A
#
# COMPACT_ATOMS: atom_id res chain seq x y z
N PRO A 1 24.11 -10.93 0.08
CA PRO A 1 24.41 -9.87 1.09
C PRO A 1 24.77 -10.50 2.43
N SER A 2 25.98 -10.24 2.95
CA SER A 2 26.55 -10.88 4.14
C SER A 2 25.75 -10.66 5.43
N PHE A 3 24.91 -9.64 5.46
CA PHE A 3 24.10 -9.27 6.62
C PHE A 3 22.79 -10.05 6.77
N ILE A 4 22.27 -10.67 5.70
CA ILE A 4 21.01 -11.44 5.73
C ILE A 4 21.22 -12.74 6.50
N GLY A 5 20.40 -13.01 7.52
CA GLY A 5 20.51 -14.23 8.33
C GLY A 5 20.53 -15.50 7.46
N GLU A 6 21.30 -16.52 7.84
CA GLU A 6 21.53 -17.73 7.03
C GLU A 6 20.22 -18.39 6.58
N ASN A 7 19.19 -18.38 7.42
CA ASN A 7 17.85 -18.88 7.07
C ASN A 7 17.21 -18.15 5.87
N PHE A 8 17.42 -16.85 5.73
CA PHE A 8 16.90 -16.07 4.60
C PHE A 8 17.72 -16.29 3.33
N LYS A 9 19.05 -16.45 3.44
CA LYS A 9 19.89 -16.82 2.28
C LYS A 9 19.52 -18.22 1.79
N TYR A 10 19.28 -19.15 2.72
CA TYR A 10 18.81 -20.48 2.43
C TYR A 10 17.43 -20.44 1.76
N LEU A 11 16.46 -19.71 2.31
CA LEU A 11 15.14 -19.53 1.70
C LEU A 11 15.22 -18.92 0.28
N LEU A 12 16.06 -17.90 0.09
CA LEU A 12 16.28 -17.29 -1.21
C LEU A 12 16.89 -18.28 -2.22
N SER A 13 17.80 -19.14 -1.77
CA SER A 13 18.40 -20.17 -2.61
C SER A 13 17.37 -21.24 -3.03
N LEU A 14 16.52 -21.68 -2.09
CA LEU A 14 15.47 -22.67 -2.34
C LEU A 14 14.38 -22.15 -3.28
N THR A 15 14.08 -20.85 -3.20
CA THR A 15 13.01 -20.22 -3.99
C THR A 15 13.51 -19.59 -5.29
N SER A 16 14.79 -19.80 -5.64
CA SER A 16 15.40 -19.24 -6.85
C SER A 16 14.80 -19.74 -8.17
N SER A 17 14.04 -20.84 -8.13
CA SER A 17 13.37 -21.44 -9.28
C SER A 17 12.16 -20.64 -9.79
N SER A 18 11.58 -19.76 -8.96
CA SER A 18 10.40 -18.95 -9.32
C SER A 18 10.48 -17.56 -8.70
N CYS A 19 10.15 -16.55 -9.50
CA CYS A 19 10.12 -15.15 -9.09
C CYS A 19 9.02 -14.84 -8.04
N TRP A 20 8.04 -15.72 -7.87
CA TRP A 20 6.91 -15.54 -6.94
C TRP A 20 7.05 -16.27 -5.61
N ARG A 21 7.89 -17.32 -5.53
CA ARG A 21 7.93 -18.20 -4.35
C ARG A 21 8.51 -17.51 -3.12
N PHE A 22 9.59 -16.76 -3.29
CA PHE A 22 10.25 -16.08 -2.18
C PHE A 22 9.29 -15.14 -1.43
N THR A 23 8.59 -14.26 -2.16
CA THR A 23 7.68 -13.27 -1.58
C THR A 23 6.43 -13.93 -1.01
N ALA A 24 5.95 -15.02 -1.62
CA ALA A 24 4.83 -15.80 -1.09
C ALA A 24 5.17 -16.47 0.25
N MET A 25 6.33 -17.15 0.33
CA MET A 25 6.79 -17.76 1.59
C MET A 25 7.06 -16.70 2.65
N LEU A 26 7.64 -15.56 2.27
CA LEU A 26 7.86 -14.44 3.18
C LEU A 26 6.54 -13.91 3.75
N ALA A 27 5.51 -13.74 2.91
CA ALA A 27 4.18 -13.35 3.37
C ALA A 27 3.55 -14.41 4.28
N ASN A 28 3.76 -15.69 4.00
CA ASN A 28 3.24 -16.80 4.81
C ASN A 28 3.77 -16.77 6.25
N ILE A 29 5.10 -16.57 6.39
CA ILE A 29 5.78 -16.55 7.70
C ILE A 29 5.68 -15.20 8.42
N PHE A 30 5.34 -14.13 7.71
CA PHE A 30 5.28 -12.79 8.26
C PHE A 30 4.29 -12.70 9.43
N ALA A 31 4.76 -12.06 10.52
CA ALA A 31 4.00 -11.87 11.75
C ALA A 31 3.38 -13.17 12.32
N SER A 32 4.08 -14.29 12.20
CA SER A 32 3.64 -15.61 12.73
C SER A 32 3.35 -15.61 14.23
N GLN A 33 3.92 -14.65 14.98
CA GLN A 33 3.66 -14.42 16.41
C GLN A 33 2.28 -13.77 16.67
N VAL A 34 1.70 -13.10 15.67
CA VAL A 34 0.41 -12.40 15.77
C VAL A 34 -0.70 -13.22 15.14
N VAL A 35 -0.45 -13.79 13.96
CA VAL A 35 -1.41 -14.57 13.17
C VAL A 35 -0.73 -15.84 12.63
N PRO A 36 -1.38 -17.01 12.73
CA PRO A 36 -0.81 -18.25 12.21
C PRO A 36 -0.37 -18.15 10.75
N PRO A 37 0.68 -18.88 10.32
CA PRO A 37 1.00 -19.03 8.90
C PRO A 37 -0.19 -19.53 8.08
N GLY A 38 -0.29 -19.10 6.83
CA GLY A 38 -1.40 -19.44 5.93
C GLY A 38 -2.59 -18.49 6.00
N THR A 39 -2.69 -17.67 7.07
CA THR A 39 -3.79 -16.73 7.25
C THR A 39 -3.42 -15.32 6.78
N TYR A 40 -4.38 -14.62 6.18
CA TYR A 40 -4.25 -13.22 5.74
C TYR A 40 -3.07 -12.96 4.79
N ASN A 41 -2.62 -13.95 4.01
CA ASN A 41 -1.41 -13.85 3.18
C ASN A 41 -1.43 -12.66 2.21
N THR A 42 -2.58 -12.38 1.58
CA THR A 42 -2.76 -11.21 0.70
C THR A 42 -2.52 -9.89 1.45
N LEU A 43 -3.06 -9.78 2.67
CA LEU A 43 -2.85 -8.60 3.51
C LEU A 43 -1.41 -8.51 4.02
N LYS A 44 -0.83 -9.61 4.48
CA LYS A 44 0.57 -9.68 4.92
C LYS A 44 1.52 -9.25 3.79
N LEU A 45 1.26 -9.70 2.55
CA LEU A 45 2.00 -9.25 1.39
C LEU A 45 1.81 -7.75 1.15
N ALA A 46 0.58 -7.24 1.15
CA ALA A 46 0.32 -5.81 0.96
C ALA A 46 1.03 -4.93 2.01
N ILE A 47 1.05 -5.37 3.27
CA ILE A 47 1.79 -4.73 4.37
C ILE A 47 3.30 -4.72 4.07
N LEU A 48 3.89 -5.87 3.70
CA LEU A 48 5.30 -5.97 3.33
C LEU A 48 5.67 -5.07 2.16
N LEU A 49 4.82 -5.00 1.14
CA LEU A 49 5.01 -4.10 -0.01
C LEU A 49 5.01 -2.63 0.44
N SER A 50 4.04 -2.22 1.27
CA SER A 50 3.99 -0.85 1.79
C SER A 50 5.20 -0.50 2.68
N LEU A 51 5.67 -1.45 3.51
CA LEU A 51 6.86 -1.28 4.36
C LEU A 51 8.12 -1.02 3.53
N VAL A 52 8.35 -1.82 2.50
CA VAL A 52 9.53 -1.73 1.61
C VAL A 52 9.46 -0.51 0.68
N GLN A 53 8.26 0.00 0.42
CA GLN A 53 8.03 1.16 -0.43
C GLN A 53 8.12 2.50 0.32
N THR A 54 8.53 2.50 1.59
CA THR A 54 8.86 3.74 2.31
C THR A 54 10.14 4.37 1.73
N CYS A 55 10.14 5.68 1.49
CA CYS A 55 11.26 6.38 0.85
C CYS A 55 11.60 7.67 1.62
N GLU A 56 12.88 8.00 1.67
CA GLU A 56 13.39 9.27 2.25
C GLU A 56 13.78 10.29 1.18
N ILE A 57 13.63 9.95 -0.11
CA ILE A 57 14.12 10.75 -1.24
C ILE A 57 12.93 11.37 -2.01
N GLU A 58 13.16 12.55 -2.57
CA GLU A 58 12.26 13.28 -3.46
C GLU A 58 11.95 12.45 -4.73
N ASN A 59 10.66 12.37 -5.11
CA ASN A 59 10.04 11.38 -6.01
C ASN A 59 9.69 10.03 -5.35
N ALA A 60 9.17 10.08 -4.12
CA ALA A 60 8.66 8.90 -3.44
C ALA A 60 7.36 8.41 -4.09
N ASP A 61 7.41 7.15 -4.51
CA ASP A 61 6.26 6.30 -4.82
C ASP A 61 5.65 5.85 -3.46
N TYR A 62 4.39 6.18 -3.20
CA TYR A 62 3.71 5.89 -1.93
C TYR A 62 2.73 4.71 -2.06
N LEU A 63 2.58 3.94 -0.98
CA LEU A 63 1.60 2.86 -0.88
C LEU A 63 0.85 2.97 0.44
N ASP A 64 -0.25 3.73 0.43
CA ASP A 64 -1.18 3.79 1.55
C ASP A 64 -2.03 2.52 1.62
N LEU A 65 -2.42 2.13 2.83
CA LEU A 65 -3.16 0.90 3.07
C LEU A 65 -4.44 1.20 3.84
N LEU A 66 -5.57 0.77 3.27
CA LEU A 66 -6.87 0.73 3.92
C LEU A 66 -7.35 -0.72 3.98
N VAL A 67 -7.59 -1.22 5.19
CA VAL A 67 -8.07 -2.59 5.42
C VAL A 67 -9.54 -2.55 5.83
N VAL A 68 -10.41 -3.24 5.09
CA VAL A 68 -11.81 -3.45 5.48
C VAL A 68 -11.90 -4.82 6.11
N THR A 69 -12.32 -4.90 7.37
CA THR A 69 -12.31 -6.15 8.14
C THR A 69 -13.47 -6.20 9.13
N SER A 70 -13.96 -7.40 9.41
CA SER A 70 -14.85 -7.67 10.56
C SER A 70 -14.07 -7.96 11.84
N ASP A 71 -12.80 -8.35 11.74
CA ASP A 71 -11.91 -8.61 12.87
C ASP A 71 -10.92 -7.47 13.03
N THR A 72 -11.35 -6.41 13.71
CA THR A 72 -10.52 -5.22 13.96
C THR A 72 -9.38 -5.52 14.92
N LEU A 73 -9.54 -6.46 15.86
CA LEU A 73 -8.55 -6.75 16.89
C LEU A 73 -7.31 -7.44 16.31
N ILE A 74 -7.50 -8.45 15.46
CA ILE A 74 -6.38 -9.14 14.81
C ILE A 74 -5.66 -8.18 13.86
N ILE A 75 -6.40 -7.40 13.07
CA ILE A 75 -5.81 -6.45 12.13
C ILE A 75 -5.08 -5.31 12.84
N ASP A 76 -5.63 -4.75 13.92
CA ASP A 76 -4.93 -3.73 14.73
C ASP A 76 -3.60 -4.30 15.24
N ARG A 77 -3.60 -5.48 15.87
CA ARG A 77 -2.36 -6.12 16.35
C ARG A 77 -1.34 -6.35 15.23
N LEU A 78 -1.79 -6.83 14.07
CA LEU A 78 -0.93 -7.08 12.92
C LEU A 78 -0.28 -5.79 12.40
N LEU A 79 -1.05 -4.71 12.25
CA LEU A 79 -0.54 -3.42 11.81
C LEU A 79 0.41 -2.80 12.84
N ASN A 80 0.11 -2.91 14.14
CA ASN A 80 1.02 -2.46 15.20
C ASN A 80 2.35 -3.20 15.20
N TYR A 81 2.32 -4.52 15.12
CA TYR A 81 3.53 -5.32 14.99
C TYR A 81 4.35 -4.87 13.77
N SER A 82 3.66 -4.57 12.68
CA SER A 82 4.28 -4.22 11.40
C SER A 82 4.92 -2.83 11.41
N ILE A 83 4.31 -1.82 12.02
CA ILE A 83 4.92 -0.47 12.09
C ILE A 83 6.21 -0.47 12.92
N CYS A 84 6.33 -1.32 13.93
CA CYS A 84 7.53 -1.45 14.74
C CYS A 84 8.75 -1.94 13.92
N LEU A 85 8.53 -2.48 12.72
CA LEU A 85 9.60 -2.89 11.80
C LEU A 85 10.30 -1.69 11.14
N LEU A 86 9.77 -0.48 11.28
CA LEU A 86 10.36 0.73 10.73
C LEU A 86 10.82 1.68 11.84
N PRO A 87 11.98 2.35 11.66
CA PRO A 87 12.44 3.37 12.60
C PRO A 87 11.48 4.58 12.67
N ARG A 88 10.72 4.84 11.61
CA ARG A 88 9.74 5.92 11.50
C ARG A 88 8.29 5.39 11.36
N GLY A 89 7.99 4.29 12.04
CA GLY A 89 6.62 3.78 12.17
C GLY A 89 5.94 4.40 13.40
N ILE A 90 4.94 5.26 13.18
CA ILE A 90 4.26 6.00 14.26
C ILE A 90 2.80 5.58 14.32
N ARG A 91 2.34 5.16 15.51
CA ARG A 91 0.91 5.05 15.80
C ARG A 91 0.36 6.41 16.20
N HIS A 92 -0.60 6.91 15.46
CA HIS A 92 -1.28 8.16 15.77
C HIS A 92 -2.23 7.99 16.97
N PRO A 93 -2.16 8.85 18.00
CA PRO A 93 -3.11 8.83 19.09
C PRO A 93 -4.39 9.58 18.70
N SER A 94 -5.56 8.97 18.97
CA SER A 94 -6.87 9.53 18.60
C SER A 94 -7.21 10.88 19.25
N SER A 95 -6.48 11.27 20.29
CA SER A 95 -6.65 12.56 20.99
C SER A 95 -5.89 13.73 20.35
N SER A 96 -4.99 13.48 19.40
CA SER A 96 -4.21 14.53 18.74
C SER A 96 -4.68 14.76 17.29
N ASP A 97 -4.15 15.80 16.66
CA ASP A 97 -4.34 15.99 15.23
C ASP A 97 -3.37 15.11 14.43
N ILE A 98 -3.82 14.64 13.27
CA ILE A 98 -3.01 13.85 12.33
C ILE A 98 -2.04 14.78 11.59
N PHE A 99 -2.55 15.92 11.14
CA PHE A 99 -1.87 16.92 10.34
C PHE A 99 -1.44 18.12 11.17
N PRO A 100 -0.43 18.88 10.72
CA PRO A 100 0.05 20.06 11.42
C PRO A 100 -1.08 21.03 11.77
N SER A 101 -0.98 21.68 12.93
CA SER A 101 -1.92 22.69 13.38
C SER A 101 -1.19 23.93 13.90
N VAL A 102 -1.84 25.08 13.82
CA VAL A 102 -1.29 26.36 14.26
C VAL A 102 -1.79 26.65 15.66
N SER A 103 -0.88 26.94 16.58
CA SER A 103 -1.18 27.30 17.96
C SER A 103 -0.44 28.57 18.37
N LYS A 104 -0.80 29.16 19.52
CA LYS A 104 -0.01 30.25 20.11
C LYS A 104 1.20 29.66 20.81
N ASP A 105 2.34 30.32 20.67
CA ASP A 105 3.54 29.92 21.39
C ASP A 105 3.29 29.94 22.90
N LYS A 106 3.66 28.84 23.55
CA LYS A 106 3.47 28.61 24.99
C LYS A 106 4.41 29.48 25.83
N HIS A 107 5.46 30.02 25.22
CA HIS A 107 6.47 30.86 25.89
C HIS A 107 6.10 32.35 25.88
N GLY A 108 4.89 32.72 25.46
CA GLY A 108 4.35 34.07 25.62
C GLY A 108 4.88 35.12 24.63
N THR A 109 5.57 34.68 23.56
CA THR A 109 6.13 35.57 22.53
C THR A 109 5.07 36.23 21.62
N GLY A 110 3.81 35.78 21.69
CA GLY A 110 2.73 36.25 20.82
C GLY A 110 2.76 35.66 19.40
N SER A 111 3.83 34.96 19.04
CA SER A 111 4.04 34.36 17.72
C SER A 111 3.20 33.09 17.50
N ALA A 112 2.93 32.81 16.22
CA ALA A 112 2.34 31.54 15.80
C ALA A 112 3.38 30.43 15.85
N SER A 113 3.02 29.30 16.47
CA SER A 113 3.82 28.07 16.45
C SER A 113 3.09 27.01 15.64
N ILE A 114 3.79 26.41 14.68
CA ILE A 114 3.28 25.28 13.89
C ILE A 114 3.69 24.00 14.61
N GLN A 115 2.71 23.25 15.10
CA GLN A 115 2.96 21.97 15.74
C GLN A 115 3.09 20.88 14.68
N ALA A 116 4.26 20.22 14.63
CA ALA A 116 4.45 19.01 13.85
C ALA A 116 3.63 17.86 14.45
N CYS A 117 2.73 17.26 13.67
CA CYS A 117 1.84 16.18 14.10
C CYS A 117 2.33 14.80 13.62
N SER A 118 1.59 13.73 13.95
CA SER A 118 1.96 12.35 13.65
C SER A 118 2.35 12.10 12.19
N ALA A 119 1.64 12.73 11.23
CA ALA A 119 1.96 12.62 9.81
C ALA A 119 3.37 13.16 9.49
N LEU A 120 3.73 14.33 10.03
CA LEU A 120 5.04 14.96 9.75
C LEU A 120 6.18 14.28 10.51
N LEU A 121 5.92 13.80 11.73
CA LEU A 121 6.90 13.04 12.51
C LEU A 121 7.28 11.71 11.84
N ALA A 122 6.34 11.11 11.10
CA ALA A 122 6.52 9.86 10.35
C ALA A 122 7.06 10.09 8.92
N GLN A 123 7.71 11.22 8.64
CA GLN A 123 8.25 11.53 7.31
C GLN A 123 9.22 10.43 6.84
N GLY A 124 9.01 9.89 5.65
CA GLY A 124 9.77 8.78 5.08
C GLY A 124 9.50 7.41 5.72
N GLY A 125 8.45 7.32 6.53
CA GLY A 125 7.97 6.11 7.19
C GLY A 125 6.45 5.95 7.05
N ILE A 126 5.81 5.49 8.12
CA ILE A 126 4.40 5.12 8.13
C ILE A 126 3.69 5.75 9.33
N CYS A 127 2.56 6.41 9.06
CA CYS A 127 1.64 6.90 10.07
C CYS A 127 0.42 5.97 10.11
N TYR A 128 0.28 5.21 11.19
CA TYR A 128 -0.85 4.35 11.42
C TYR A 128 -1.94 5.09 12.19
N ILE A 129 -3.05 5.40 11.51
CA ILE A 129 -4.17 6.20 12.03
C ILE A 129 -5.09 5.38 12.93
N GLY A 130 -5.27 4.09 12.63
CA GLY A 130 -6.24 3.23 13.31
C GLY A 130 -7.57 3.15 12.57
N ASP A 131 -8.67 3.14 13.33
CA ASP A 131 -10.03 2.98 12.81
C ASP A 131 -10.58 4.30 12.23
N LEU A 132 -10.78 4.36 10.91
CA LEU A 132 -11.33 5.55 10.25
C LEU A 132 -12.82 5.75 10.53
N SER A 133 -13.55 4.72 10.95
CA SER A 133 -14.99 4.85 11.25
C SER A 133 -15.25 5.78 12.44
N SER A 134 -14.24 5.95 13.31
CA SER A 134 -14.29 6.84 14.46
C SER A 134 -14.07 8.32 14.13
N TYR A 135 -13.64 8.65 12.91
CA TYR A 135 -13.32 10.03 12.52
C TYR A 135 -14.52 10.73 11.90
N ARG A 136 -14.64 12.02 12.20
CA ARG A 136 -15.65 12.88 11.58
C ARG A 136 -15.34 13.12 10.10
N LYS A 137 -16.40 13.37 9.32
CA LYS A 137 -16.33 13.55 7.86
C LYS A 137 -15.36 14.65 7.42
N ASP A 138 -15.31 15.77 8.12
CA ASP A 138 -14.39 16.89 7.87
C ASP A 138 -12.91 16.46 7.95
N LYS A 139 -12.56 15.63 8.94
CA LYS A 139 -11.19 15.10 9.08
C LYS A 139 -10.87 14.08 7.98
N LEU A 140 -11.86 13.28 7.55
CA LEU A 140 -11.70 12.30 6.47
C LEU A 140 -11.54 12.98 5.10
N GLU A 141 -12.29 14.05 4.83
CA GLU A 141 -12.15 14.86 3.61
C GLU A 141 -10.76 15.53 3.56
N LEU A 142 -10.27 16.04 4.69
CA LEU A 142 -8.90 16.55 4.80
C LEU A 142 -7.86 15.45 4.54
N LEU A 143 -8.01 14.27 5.15
CA LEU A 143 -7.13 13.13 4.93
C LEU A 143 -7.10 12.73 3.44
N GLN A 144 -8.26 12.64 2.80
CA GLN A 144 -8.36 12.36 1.37
C GLN A 144 -7.63 13.41 0.54
N SER A 145 -7.85 14.69 0.82
CA SER A 145 -7.15 15.78 0.13
C SER A 145 -5.64 15.67 0.25
N VAL A 146 -5.12 15.34 1.44
CA VAL A 146 -3.67 15.18 1.67
C VAL A 146 -3.12 13.92 0.99
N LEU A 147 -3.87 12.83 0.93
CA LEU A 147 -3.46 11.60 0.21
C LEU A 147 -3.32 11.83 -1.30
N GLU A 148 -4.15 12.70 -1.86
CA GLU A 148 -4.12 13.08 -3.27
C GLU A 148 -3.03 14.12 -3.58
N SER A 149 -2.93 15.18 -2.77
CA SER A 149 -2.02 16.30 -3.02
C SER A 149 -0.61 16.10 -2.46
N ARG A 150 -0.45 15.19 -1.48
CA ARG A 150 0.76 15.02 -0.64
C ARG A 150 1.24 16.31 0.01
N THR A 151 0.34 17.27 0.25
CA THR A 151 0.63 18.54 0.90
C THR A 151 -0.49 18.94 1.86
N THR A 152 -0.13 19.62 2.95
CA THR A 152 -1.07 20.26 3.86
C THR A 152 -0.83 21.76 3.85
N THR A 153 -1.90 22.54 3.67
CA THR A 153 -1.85 24.00 3.71
C THR A 153 -2.36 24.50 5.06
N LEU A 154 -1.59 25.40 5.68
CA LEU A 154 -1.91 26.03 6.95
C LEU A 154 -2.14 27.52 6.72
N PHE A 155 -3.20 28.05 7.32
CA PHE A 155 -3.48 29.47 7.34
C PHE A 155 -3.18 30.02 8.73
N ILE A 156 -2.34 31.04 8.80
CA ILE A 156 -1.95 31.73 10.03
C ILE A 156 -2.61 33.12 9.98
N PRO A 157 -3.67 33.37 10.77
CA PRO A 157 -4.37 34.65 10.73
C PRO A 157 -3.54 35.76 11.38
N GLY A 158 -3.09 36.75 10.61
CA GLY A 158 -2.18 37.80 11.09
C GLY A 158 -2.75 38.54 12.29
N LYS A 159 -4.05 38.87 12.24
CA LYS A 159 -4.78 39.55 13.34
C LYS A 159 -4.70 38.81 14.68
N LYS A 160 -4.56 37.48 14.70
CA LYS A 160 -4.49 36.70 15.95
C LYS A 160 -3.10 36.70 16.58
N TYR A 161 -2.07 37.03 15.79
CA TYR A 161 -0.66 36.91 16.12
C TYR A 161 0.12 38.23 15.98
N GLY A 162 -0.57 39.36 15.76
CA GLY A 162 0.04 40.69 15.73
C GLY A 162 0.61 41.11 14.37
N GLU A 163 0.23 40.42 13.28
CA GLU A 163 0.62 40.78 11.92
C GLU A 163 -0.56 41.37 11.11
N GLU A 164 -0.26 42.22 10.13
CA GLU A 164 -1.29 42.89 9.32
C GLU A 164 -1.89 41.97 8.23
N ALA A 165 -1.12 41.00 7.75
CA ALA A 165 -1.52 40.10 6.69
C ALA A 165 -1.61 38.65 7.18
N ASP A 166 -2.56 37.90 6.62
CA ASP A 166 -2.63 36.46 6.84
C ASP A 166 -1.51 35.77 6.06
N GLN A 167 -0.86 34.79 6.68
CA GLN A 167 0.17 33.98 6.04
C GLN A 167 -0.37 32.60 5.68
N GLN A 168 0.14 32.03 4.59
CA GLN A 168 -0.15 30.65 4.19
C GLN A 168 1.15 29.86 4.11
N VAL A 169 1.19 28.71 4.77
CA VAL A 169 2.35 27.81 4.78
C VAL A 169 1.93 26.46 4.23
N THR A 170 2.60 26.00 3.18
CA THR A 170 2.36 24.68 2.57
C THR A 170 3.48 23.73 2.96
N ILE A 171 3.12 22.60 3.55
CA ILE A 171 4.06 21.57 4.02
C ILE A 171 3.84 20.30 3.23
N ALA A 172 4.90 19.71 2.68
CA ALA A 172 4.84 18.42 2.01
C ALA A 172 4.74 17.26 3.01
N VAL A 173 3.84 16.32 2.74
CA VAL A 173 3.60 15.13 3.56
C VAL A 173 4.15 13.91 2.83
N GLN A 174 5.32 13.43 3.26
CA GLN A 174 6.03 12.31 2.64
C GLN A 174 5.90 11.04 3.50
N THR A 175 4.67 10.63 3.78
CA THR A 175 4.37 9.52 4.70
C THR A 175 3.31 8.61 4.09
N ASN A 176 3.48 7.29 4.27
CA ASN A 176 2.43 6.33 3.95
C ASN A 176 1.44 6.27 5.12
N PHE A 177 0.14 6.24 4.81
CA PHE A 177 -0.90 6.13 5.82
C PHE A 177 -1.48 4.72 5.85
N TRP A 178 -1.58 4.17 7.05
CA TRP A 178 -2.27 2.90 7.29
C TRP A 178 -3.51 3.13 8.13
N SER A 179 -4.57 2.41 7.79
CA SER A 179 -5.82 2.46 8.54
C SER A 179 -6.68 1.24 8.28
N TYR A 180 -7.70 1.05 9.11
CA TYR A 180 -8.72 0.05 8.88
C TYR A 180 -10.12 0.63 9.10
N VAL A 181 -11.13 -0.07 8.61
CA VAL A 181 -12.55 0.21 8.83
C VAL A 181 -13.22 -1.08 9.29
N ASP A 182 -13.99 -0.97 10.38
CA ASP A 182 -14.83 -2.04 10.90
C ASP A 182 -16.03 -2.27 9.98
N ALA A 183 -16.15 -3.49 9.44
CA ALA A 183 -17.31 -3.92 8.66
C ALA A 183 -18.51 -4.33 9.55
N GLY A 184 -18.32 -4.44 10.87
CA GLY A 184 -19.36 -4.83 11.83
C GLY A 184 -19.27 -4.01 13.12
N SER A 185 -19.89 -2.83 13.12
CA SER A 185 -19.81 -1.81 14.19
C SER A 185 -19.87 -2.37 15.62
N SER A 186 -18.71 -2.60 16.25
CA SER A 186 -18.61 -2.59 17.71
C SER A 186 -17.19 -2.23 18.19
N PRO A 187 -17.02 -1.18 19.01
CA PRO A 187 -15.70 -0.78 19.49
C PRO A 187 -15.24 -1.69 20.64
N LYS A 188 -14.05 -2.29 20.51
CA LYS A 188 -13.37 -2.99 21.61
C LYS A 188 -11.98 -2.38 21.84
N LYS A 189 -11.68 -2.02 23.08
CA LYS A 189 -10.38 -1.47 23.49
C LYS A 189 -9.31 -2.56 23.62
N HIS A 190 -8.07 -2.26 23.25
CA HIS A 190 -6.95 -3.20 23.28
C HIS A 190 -5.69 -2.62 23.94
N ILE A 191 -4.88 -3.50 24.54
CA ILE A 191 -3.63 -3.21 25.27
C ILE A 191 -2.46 -3.81 24.46
N ALA A 192 -1.49 -2.97 24.11
CA ALA A 192 -0.28 -3.35 23.38
C ALA A 192 0.72 -4.14 24.27
N ARG A 193 1.43 -5.09 23.65
CA ARG A 193 2.58 -5.79 24.24
C ARG A 193 3.70 -5.83 23.19
N ASP A 194 4.92 -5.50 23.61
CA ASP A 194 6.08 -5.44 22.73
C ASP A 194 6.59 -6.83 22.32
N SER A 195 7.12 -6.95 21.11
CA SER A 195 7.73 -8.18 20.60
C SER A 195 8.94 -7.85 19.73
N PHE A 196 9.99 -8.64 19.89
CA PHE A 196 11.33 -8.43 19.32
C PHE A 196 11.41 -8.88 17.85
N LEU A 197 12.14 -8.14 17.00
CA LEU A 197 11.97 -8.18 15.55
C LEU A 197 13.21 -8.70 14.80
N ILE A 198 13.14 -9.95 14.33
CA ILE A 198 14.10 -10.55 13.39
C ILE A 198 13.86 -10.05 11.94
N GLY A 199 12.67 -9.51 11.64
CA GLY A 199 12.27 -9.06 10.30
C GLY A 199 12.73 -7.66 9.87
N GLN A 200 13.19 -6.81 10.81
CA GLN A 200 13.55 -5.41 10.54
C GLN A 200 14.63 -5.26 9.47
N MET A 201 15.66 -6.10 9.54
CA MET A 201 16.86 -5.93 8.72
C MET A 201 16.63 -6.24 7.23
N LEU A 202 15.77 -7.22 6.90
CA LEU A 202 15.39 -7.49 5.51
C LEU A 202 14.64 -6.29 4.91
N ILE A 203 13.68 -5.74 5.66
CA ILE A 203 12.86 -4.61 5.22
C ILE A 203 13.74 -3.38 5.00
N LEU A 204 14.65 -3.09 5.93
CA LEU A 204 15.59 -1.97 5.80
C LEU A 204 16.54 -2.13 4.61
N PHE A 205 17.00 -3.36 4.33
CA PHE A 205 17.82 -3.61 3.15
C PHE A 205 17.02 -3.43 1.85
N ALA A 206 15.85 -4.06 1.76
CA ALA A 206 14.98 -4.01 0.58
C ALA A 206 14.52 -2.57 0.28
N LYS A 207 14.21 -1.78 1.31
CA LYS A 207 13.84 -0.36 1.22
C LYS A 207 14.82 0.45 0.37
N ASN A 208 16.12 0.23 0.60
CA ASN A 208 17.22 0.97 0.01
C ASN A 208 17.61 0.50 -1.41
N LEU A 209 16.96 -0.54 -1.95
CA LEU A 209 17.22 -1.00 -3.32
C LEU A 209 16.67 0.02 -4.33
N ARG A 210 17.53 0.45 -5.25
CA ARG A 210 17.13 1.21 -6.43
C ARG A 210 16.65 0.23 -7.50
N VAL A 211 15.37 0.31 -7.83
CA VAL A 211 14.70 -0.56 -8.80
C VAL A 211 14.37 0.20 -10.07
N GLN A 212 14.65 -0.40 -11.22
CA GLN A 212 14.33 0.12 -12.54
C GLN A 212 13.15 -0.67 -13.15
N LEU A 213 12.20 0.05 -13.74
CA LEU A 213 11.08 -0.53 -14.47
C LEU A 213 11.57 -1.03 -15.84
N SER A 214 11.22 -2.27 -16.21
CA SER A 214 11.52 -2.78 -17.55
C SER A 214 10.45 -2.35 -18.56
N SER A 215 10.82 -2.28 -19.84
CA SER A 215 9.89 -1.97 -20.93
C SER A 215 8.72 -2.96 -21.00
N GLU A 216 8.98 -4.24 -20.76
CA GLU A 216 7.97 -5.31 -20.80
C GLU A 216 6.94 -5.12 -19.68
N ALA A 217 7.41 -4.93 -18.45
CA ALA A 217 6.55 -4.67 -17.30
C ALA A 217 5.78 -3.35 -17.45
N GLU A 218 6.42 -2.31 -17.98
CA GLU A 218 5.78 -1.03 -18.25
C GLU A 218 4.63 -1.17 -19.26
N ASN A 219 4.88 -1.85 -20.38
CA ASN A 219 3.87 -2.10 -21.40
C ASN A 219 2.69 -2.91 -20.84
N LEU A 220 2.97 -3.93 -20.02
CA LEU A 220 1.93 -4.74 -19.39
C LEU A 220 1.07 -3.92 -18.42
N ILE A 221 1.69 -3.10 -17.56
CA ILE A 221 0.99 -2.22 -16.61
C ILE A 221 0.15 -1.18 -17.34
N GLN A 222 0.71 -0.52 -18.36
CA GLN A 222 0.01 0.49 -19.15
C GLN A 222 -1.15 -0.14 -19.94
N GLY A 223 -0.93 -1.29 -20.57
CA GLY A 223 -1.94 -2.05 -21.30
C GLY A 223 -3.12 -2.41 -20.41
N TYR A 224 -2.84 -2.97 -19.23
CA TYR A 224 -3.87 -3.28 -18.23
C TYR A 224 -4.64 -2.04 -17.79
N TYR A 225 -3.95 -0.95 -17.44
CA TYR A 225 -4.57 0.29 -17.01
C TYR A 225 -5.54 0.84 -18.07
N LEU A 226 -5.11 0.90 -19.34
CA LEU A 226 -5.95 1.41 -20.43
C LEU A 226 -7.15 0.50 -20.71
N ALA A 227 -6.95 -0.82 -20.73
CA ALA A 227 -8.01 -1.80 -20.89
C ALA A 227 -9.04 -1.70 -19.74
N SER A 228 -8.58 -1.66 -18.49
CA SER A 228 -9.42 -1.53 -17.30
C SER A 228 -10.22 -0.22 -17.29
N ARG A 229 -9.63 0.91 -17.73
CA ARG A 229 -10.36 2.18 -17.90
C ARG A 229 -11.49 2.11 -18.92
N ARG A 230 -11.32 1.33 -19.99
CA ARG A 230 -12.33 1.18 -21.04
C ARG A 230 -13.49 0.31 -20.57
N VAL A 231 -13.19 -0.83 -19.95
CA VAL A 231 -14.20 -1.75 -19.42
C VAL A 231 -14.98 -1.12 -18.27
N ARG A 232 -14.32 -0.31 -17.43
CA ARG A 232 -14.94 0.37 -16.27
C ARG A 232 -15.44 1.78 -16.60
N ARG A 233 -15.74 2.06 -17.88
CA ARG A 233 -16.35 3.32 -18.32
C ARG A 233 -17.86 3.26 -18.11
N ASP A 234 -18.36 4.23 -17.38
CA ASP A 234 -19.80 4.49 -17.27
C ASP A 234 -20.21 5.53 -18.31
N SER A 235 -21.43 5.41 -18.84
CA SER A 235 -21.98 6.32 -19.85
C SER A 235 -22.15 7.74 -19.31
N VAL A 236 -22.40 7.87 -18.00
CA VAL A 236 -22.71 9.16 -17.35
C VAL A 236 -21.48 9.79 -16.67
N HIS A 237 -20.53 9.00 -16.15
CA HIS A 237 -19.43 9.51 -15.30
C HIS A 237 -18.03 9.21 -15.86
N GLY A 238 -17.94 8.64 -17.06
CA GLY A 238 -16.67 8.25 -17.66
C GLY A 238 -16.00 7.08 -16.93
N SER A 239 -14.68 6.96 -17.05
CA SER A 239 -13.90 5.89 -16.41
C SER A 239 -13.88 6.05 -14.89
N LYS A 240 -14.42 5.07 -14.15
CA LYS A 240 -14.38 5.03 -12.66
C LYS A 240 -12.97 4.82 -12.07
N LEU A 241 -12.00 4.47 -12.91
CA LEU A 241 -10.62 4.26 -12.50
C LEU A 241 -9.84 5.60 -12.44
N SER A 242 -9.20 5.85 -11.30
CA SER A 242 -8.41 7.06 -11.03
C SER A 242 -7.16 7.17 -11.91
N ALA A 243 -6.76 8.40 -12.24
CA ALA A 243 -5.48 8.70 -12.88
C ALA A 243 -4.25 8.28 -12.03
N SER A 244 -4.41 8.17 -10.70
CA SER A 244 -3.37 7.68 -9.79
C SER A 244 -3.17 6.17 -9.84
N ALA A 245 -4.09 5.41 -10.45
CA ALA A 245 -4.01 3.94 -10.51
C ALA A 245 -2.73 3.44 -11.17
N LEU A 246 -2.27 4.11 -12.23
CA LEU A 246 -1.02 3.76 -12.92
C LEU A 246 0.19 3.91 -11.99
N LYS A 247 0.24 4.99 -11.22
CA LYS A 247 1.30 5.23 -10.22
C LYS A 247 1.28 4.16 -9.13
N ILE A 248 0.09 3.77 -8.66
CA ILE A 248 -0.07 2.71 -7.65
C ILE A 248 0.43 1.37 -8.18
N LEU A 249 0.06 0.99 -9.41
CA LEU A 249 0.51 -0.24 -10.05
C LEU A 249 2.03 -0.28 -10.17
N ILE A 250 2.66 0.78 -10.68
CA ILE A 250 4.12 0.89 -10.75
C ILE A 250 4.76 0.80 -9.36
N SER A 251 4.17 1.47 -8.36
CA SER A 251 4.66 1.45 -6.98
C SER A 251 4.59 0.05 -6.37
N LEU A 252 3.49 -0.69 -6.59
CA LEU A 252 3.31 -2.07 -6.15
C LEU A 252 4.31 -3.02 -6.83
N SER A 253 4.52 -2.88 -8.15
CA SER A 253 5.47 -3.70 -8.88
C SER A 253 6.90 -3.46 -8.40
N LYS A 254 7.31 -2.20 -8.24
CA LYS A 254 8.62 -1.85 -7.68
C LYS A 254 8.79 -2.40 -6.26
N ALA A 255 7.76 -2.27 -5.41
CA ALA A 255 7.79 -2.80 -4.05
C ALA A 255 7.96 -4.32 -4.04
N HIS A 256 7.28 -5.03 -4.95
CA HIS A 256 7.40 -6.49 -5.06
C HIS A 256 8.80 -6.89 -5.52
N THR A 257 9.35 -6.21 -6.52
CA THR A 257 10.74 -6.42 -6.97
C THR A 257 11.77 -6.15 -5.85
N LYS A 258 11.59 -5.06 -5.08
CA LYS A 258 12.44 -4.76 -3.91
C LYS A 258 12.34 -5.86 -2.86
N LEU A 259 11.12 -6.35 -2.57
CA LEU A 259 10.90 -7.44 -1.63
C LEU A 259 11.54 -8.75 -2.11
N SER A 260 11.53 -9.02 -3.42
CA SER A 260 12.29 -10.12 -4.05
C SER A 260 13.80 -9.88 -4.11
N LEU A 261 14.31 -8.77 -3.56
CA LEU A 261 15.72 -8.39 -3.57
C LEU A 261 16.33 -8.22 -4.98
N ARG A 262 15.48 -7.90 -5.97
CA ARG A 262 15.86 -7.65 -7.37
C ARG A 262 15.96 -6.16 -7.65
N LYS A 263 16.65 -5.82 -8.75
CA LYS A 263 16.85 -4.42 -9.20
C LYS A 263 16.09 -4.05 -10.48
N LYS A 264 15.49 -5.04 -11.16
CA LYS A 264 14.72 -4.85 -12.40
C LYS A 264 13.33 -5.44 -12.20
N VAL A 265 12.30 -4.63 -12.43
CA VAL A 265 10.89 -5.07 -12.41
C VAL A 265 10.66 -5.97 -13.61
N LEU A 266 10.00 -7.11 -13.40
CA LEU A 266 9.64 -8.04 -14.46
C LEU A 266 8.10 -8.10 -14.63
N GLU A 267 7.62 -8.73 -15.70
CA GLU A 267 6.18 -8.91 -15.95
C GLU A 267 5.49 -9.67 -14.82
N GLU A 268 6.21 -10.57 -14.17
CA GLU A 268 5.71 -11.34 -13.03
C GLU A 268 5.48 -10.48 -11.78
N ASP A 269 6.24 -9.39 -11.61
CA ASP A 269 5.99 -8.39 -10.57
C ASP A 269 4.77 -7.52 -10.89
N ALA A 270 4.64 -7.16 -12.17
CA ALA A 270 3.49 -6.44 -12.70
C ALA A 270 2.21 -7.25 -12.52
N LEU A 271 2.23 -8.56 -12.78
CA LEU A 271 1.10 -9.44 -12.55
C LEU A 271 0.63 -9.43 -11.10
N ILE A 272 1.53 -9.63 -10.13
CA ILE A 272 1.17 -9.62 -8.70
C ILE A 272 0.56 -8.26 -8.31
N ALA A 273 1.16 -7.16 -8.77
CA ALA A 273 0.62 -5.82 -8.54
C ALA A 273 -0.78 -5.65 -9.12
N ILE A 274 -1.02 -6.13 -10.35
CA ILE A 274 -2.32 -6.07 -11.03
C ILE A 274 -3.36 -6.91 -10.29
N LEU A 275 -3.03 -8.13 -9.87
CA LEU A 275 -3.96 -9.00 -9.13
C LEU A 275 -4.33 -8.42 -7.75
N LEU A 276 -3.37 -7.85 -7.02
CA LEU A 276 -3.65 -7.14 -5.76
C LEU A 276 -4.54 -5.92 -5.99
N PHE A 277 -4.24 -5.13 -7.02
CA PHE A 277 -5.03 -3.95 -7.37
C PHE A 277 -6.44 -4.33 -7.83
N GLU A 278 -6.57 -5.38 -8.62
CA GLU A 278 -7.86 -5.90 -9.09
C GLU A 278 -8.70 -6.45 -7.94
N SER A 279 -8.09 -7.09 -6.94
CA SER A 279 -8.77 -7.49 -5.71
C SER A 279 -9.36 -6.27 -4.98
N SER A 280 -8.61 -5.17 -4.89
CA SER A 280 -9.09 -3.92 -4.30
C SER A 280 -10.23 -3.27 -5.11
N LEU A 281 -10.16 -3.32 -6.44
CA LEU A 281 -11.22 -2.83 -7.31
C LEU A 281 -12.49 -3.68 -7.21
N THR A 282 -12.33 -5.00 -7.06
CA THR A 282 -13.44 -5.94 -6.90
C THR A 282 -14.15 -5.70 -5.58
N LEU A 283 -13.43 -5.43 -4.49
CA LEU A 283 -14.03 -5.00 -3.23
C LEU A 283 -14.82 -3.69 -3.37
N LYS A 284 -14.30 -2.71 -4.12
CA LYS A 284 -14.95 -1.41 -4.31
C LYS A 284 -16.19 -1.46 -5.24
N HIS A 285 -16.14 -2.25 -6.31
CA HIS A 285 -17.15 -2.24 -7.36
C HIS A 285 -18.01 -3.53 -7.42
N GLY A 286 -17.68 -4.54 -6.61
CA GLY A 286 -18.35 -5.83 -6.55
C GLY A 286 -18.03 -6.80 -7.69
N LYS A 287 -17.25 -6.39 -8.71
CA LYS A 287 -16.91 -7.23 -9.88
C LYS A 287 -15.46 -7.02 -10.36
N SER A 288 -14.82 -8.13 -10.69
CA SER A 288 -13.53 -8.16 -11.37
C SER A 288 -13.72 -8.05 -12.89
N ALA A 289 -12.95 -7.17 -13.54
CA ALA A 289 -12.86 -7.06 -14.99
C ALA A 289 -12.00 -8.17 -15.63
N LEU A 290 -11.07 -8.73 -14.85
CA LEU A 290 -10.24 -9.87 -15.25
C LEU A 290 -10.91 -11.22 -14.94
N CYS A 291 -12.09 -11.22 -14.31
CA CYS A 291 -12.80 -12.43 -13.86
C CYS A 291 -11.94 -13.36 -13.00
N VAL A 292 -11.05 -12.80 -12.17
CA VAL A 292 -10.17 -13.58 -11.30
C VAL A 292 -10.84 -13.88 -9.97
N GLU A 293 -10.48 -15.01 -9.38
CA GLU A 293 -10.93 -15.41 -8.05
C GLU A 293 -10.55 -14.38 -6.97
N PRO A 294 -11.37 -14.17 -5.91
CA PRO A 294 -11.14 -13.16 -4.88
C PRO A 294 -9.78 -13.27 -4.14
N ASN A 295 -9.14 -14.45 -4.15
CA ASN A 295 -7.84 -14.70 -3.55
C ASN A 295 -6.78 -15.11 -4.58
N ALA A 296 -6.79 -14.48 -5.76
CA ALA A 296 -5.94 -14.81 -6.90
C ALA A 296 -4.42 -14.85 -6.61
N VAL A 297 -3.93 -14.13 -5.60
CA VAL A 297 -2.49 -14.10 -5.30
C VAL A 297 -2.05 -15.29 -4.43
N PHE A 298 -2.97 -15.84 -3.64
CA PHE A 298 -2.75 -16.97 -2.74
C PHE A 298 -3.88 -18.01 -2.83
N PRO A 299 -4.15 -18.59 -4.02
CA PRO A 299 -5.27 -19.52 -4.22
C PRO A 299 -5.05 -20.89 -3.57
N PHE A 300 -3.79 -21.26 -3.29
CA PHE A 300 -3.39 -22.50 -2.65
C PHE A 300 -2.67 -22.22 -1.32
N ASP A 301 -2.59 -23.23 -0.46
CA ASP A 301 -1.70 -23.20 0.69
C ASP A 301 -0.23 -23.19 0.25
N LEU A 302 0.67 -22.94 1.20
CA LEU A 302 2.12 -22.82 0.94
C LEU A 302 2.91 -23.81 1.79
N SER A 303 2.31 -24.96 2.11
CA SER A 303 2.88 -25.97 3.00
C SER A 303 3.91 -26.87 2.32
N ASP A 304 3.74 -27.17 1.04
CA ASP A 304 4.56 -28.15 0.32
C ASP A 304 4.94 -27.68 -1.08
N GLU A 305 5.92 -28.35 -1.68
CA GLU A 305 6.43 -27.99 -3.01
C GLU A 305 5.39 -28.14 -4.12
N ASN A 306 4.45 -29.09 -3.97
CA ASN A 306 3.39 -29.29 -4.95
C ASN A 306 2.42 -28.11 -4.96
N SER A 307 1.99 -27.61 -3.80
CA SER A 307 1.11 -26.44 -3.74
C SER A 307 1.79 -25.17 -4.27
N LEU A 308 3.09 -25.00 -4.00
CA LEU A 308 3.90 -23.93 -4.59
C LEU A 308 3.97 -24.03 -6.11
N GLN A 309 4.12 -25.23 -6.66
CA GLN A 309 4.11 -25.47 -8.10
C GLN A 309 2.73 -25.21 -8.72
N GLN A 310 1.65 -25.65 -8.08
CA GLN A 310 0.28 -25.36 -8.51
C GLN A 310 0.00 -23.85 -8.53
N ARG A 311 0.50 -23.12 -7.53
CA ARG A 311 0.42 -21.66 -7.49
C ARG A 311 1.15 -21.01 -8.66
N ASP A 312 2.37 -21.45 -8.97
CA ASP A 312 3.12 -20.90 -10.12
C ASP A 312 2.37 -21.15 -11.44
N ILE A 313 1.81 -22.35 -11.63
CA ILE A 313 0.99 -22.69 -12.81
C ILE A 313 -0.24 -21.77 -12.91
N TYR A 314 -0.95 -21.57 -11.80
CA TYR A 314 -2.10 -20.68 -11.75
C TYR A 314 -1.73 -19.23 -12.08
N LEU A 315 -0.62 -18.72 -11.55
CA LEU A 315 -0.17 -17.36 -11.85
C LEU A 315 0.21 -17.21 -13.33
N LEU A 316 0.81 -18.23 -13.95
CA LEU A 316 1.03 -18.24 -15.39
C LEU A 316 -0.28 -18.21 -16.18
N GLN A 317 -1.32 -18.90 -15.72
CA GLN A 317 -2.65 -18.82 -16.34
C GLN A 317 -3.25 -17.41 -16.22
N CYS A 318 -3.16 -16.79 -15.04
CA CYS A 318 -3.56 -15.39 -14.86
C CYS A 318 -2.78 -14.44 -15.76
N HIS A 319 -1.48 -14.69 -15.98
CA HIS A 319 -0.67 -13.91 -16.91
C HIS A 319 -1.21 -13.99 -18.34
N HIS A 320 -1.52 -15.20 -18.82
CA HIS A 320 -2.11 -15.37 -20.15
C HIS A 320 -3.50 -14.71 -20.26
N GLN A 321 -4.35 -14.83 -19.24
CA GLN A 321 -5.64 -14.16 -19.19
C GLN A 321 -5.48 -12.63 -19.24
N LEU A 322 -4.49 -12.08 -18.53
CA LEU A 322 -4.18 -10.66 -18.56
C LEU A 322 -3.76 -10.20 -19.96
N LEU A 323 -2.89 -10.94 -20.64
CA LEU A 323 -2.49 -10.64 -22.01
C LEU A 323 -3.67 -10.67 -22.98
N GLN A 324 -4.56 -11.66 -22.86
CA GLN A 324 -5.80 -11.74 -23.65
C GLN A 324 -6.72 -10.55 -23.38
N PHE A 325 -6.89 -10.17 -22.12
CA PHE A 325 -7.67 -9.01 -21.71
C PHE A 325 -7.12 -7.71 -22.32
N ILE A 326 -5.80 -7.51 -22.27
CA ILE A 326 -5.14 -6.37 -22.89
C ILE A 326 -5.29 -6.41 -24.41
N GLY A 327 -5.19 -7.58 -25.03
CA GLY A 327 -5.41 -7.74 -26.47
C GLY A 327 -6.84 -7.37 -26.90
N ALA A 328 -7.84 -7.76 -26.10
CA ALA A 328 -9.25 -7.48 -26.40
C ALA A 328 -9.62 -6.00 -26.19
N TYR A 329 -9.10 -5.35 -25.14
CA TYR A 329 -9.54 -4.01 -24.72
C TYR A 329 -8.47 -2.92 -24.82
N GLY A 330 -7.24 -3.24 -25.25
CA GLY A 330 -6.10 -2.32 -25.35
C GLY A 330 -6.16 -1.36 -26.56
N PRO A 331 -5.28 -0.34 -26.62
CA PRO A 331 -5.28 0.65 -27.70
C PRO A 331 -4.97 0.01 -29.05
N GLY A 332 -6.01 -0.18 -29.88
CA GLY A 332 -5.93 -0.81 -31.20
C GLY A 332 -7.18 -1.61 -31.58
N THR A 333 -7.98 -2.07 -30.61
CA THR A 333 -9.27 -2.71 -30.90
C THR A 333 -10.37 -1.67 -31.07
N TYR A 334 -10.85 -1.52 -32.31
CA TYR A 334 -12.19 -1.00 -32.57
C TYR A 334 -13.17 -2.00 -31.96
N VAL A 335 -13.71 -1.68 -30.78
CA VAL A 335 -14.92 -2.36 -30.31
C VAL A 335 -16.01 -1.87 -31.23
N SER A 336 -16.31 -2.65 -32.28
CA SER A 336 -17.54 -2.50 -33.05
C SER A 336 -18.67 -2.60 -32.04
N THR A 337 -19.32 -1.47 -31.76
CA THR A 337 -20.65 -1.45 -31.17
C THR A 337 -21.58 -2.09 -32.19
N ASN A 338 -21.73 -3.41 -32.14
CA ASN A 338 -22.83 -4.09 -32.77
C ASN A 338 -24.06 -3.82 -31.89
N GLU A 339 -24.74 -2.71 -32.20
CA GLU A 339 -26.17 -2.58 -31.96
C GLU A 339 -26.88 -3.51 -32.94
N GLU A 340 -27.51 -4.57 -32.43
CA GLU A 340 -28.78 -5.10 -32.95
C GLU A 340 -29.69 -5.46 -31.77
#